data_AF-A0A2A4PCC1-F1
#
_entry.id   AF-A0A2A4PCC1-F1
#
_cell.length_a   1.000
_cell.length_b   1.000
_cell.length_c   1.000
_cell.angle_alpha   90.00
_cell.angle_beta   90.00
_cell.angle_gamma   90.00
#
_symmetry.space_group_name_H-M   'P 1'
#
loop_
_entity.id
_entity.type
_entity.pdbx_description
1 polymer ?
#
loop_
_entity_poly.entity_id
_entity_poly.type
_entity_poly.pdbx_seq_one_letter_code
_entity_poly.pdbx_strand_id
1 'polypeptide(L)'
;MRTNVILRVGSKLLIPVILLFALYVQWHGDFGPGGGFQAGVIFASGFILYALIFDIDTARTMIPARTTRLFLVFGVLLYTGVGVAGLLMGGNFLDYSVLAANPVSGQHLGILLVEFGVGLTVAAAFRPG
;
A
#
# COMPACT_ATOMS: atom_id res chain seq x y z
N MET A 1 -5.85 14.80 26.24
CA MET A 1 -5.42 15.94 25.39
C MET A 1 -6.60 16.90 25.27
N ARG A 2 -6.43 18.19 25.55
CA ARG A 2 -7.49 19.20 25.36
C ARG A 2 -8.07 19.07 23.95
N THR A 3 -9.38 19.05 23.83
CA THR A 3 -10.17 18.89 22.61
C THR A 3 -9.82 19.98 21.60
N ASN A 4 -8.74 19.80 20.85
CA ASN A 4 -8.28 20.79 19.88
C ASN A 4 -9.13 20.64 18.62
N VAL A 5 -10.30 21.27 18.62
CA VAL A 5 -11.34 21.14 17.57
C VAL A 5 -10.76 21.42 16.19
N ILE A 6 -9.83 22.38 16.09
CA ILE A 6 -9.13 22.72 14.85
C ILE A 6 -8.36 21.52 14.30
N LEU A 7 -7.55 20.84 15.12
CA LEU A 7 -6.81 19.65 14.70
C LEU A 7 -7.77 18.53 14.31
N ARG A 8 -8.85 18.34 15.08
CA ARG A 8 -9.81 17.27 14.84
C ARG A 8 -10.59 17.46 13.53
N VAL A 9 -10.97 18.70 13.21
CA VAL A 9 -11.63 19.05 11.94
C VAL A 9 -10.63 19.01 10.79
N GLY A 10 -9.45 19.61 10.97
CA GLY A 10 -8.39 19.62 9.97
C GLY A 10 -7.96 18.21 9.54
N SER A 11 -7.71 17.31 10.50
CA SER A 11 -7.34 15.92 10.19
C SER A 11 -8.44 15.14 9.48
N LYS A 12 -9.73 15.40 9.78
CA LYS A 12 -10.84 14.77 9.04
C LYS A 12 -10.86 15.16 7.57
N LEU A 13 -10.40 16.36 7.22
CA LEU A 13 -10.28 16.81 5.84
C LEU A 13 -8.98 16.31 5.19
N LEU A 14 -7.88 16.30 5.93
CA LEU A 14 -6.56 15.91 5.41
C LEU A 14 -6.43 14.40 5.18
N ILE A 15 -6.98 13.55 6.06
CA ILE A 15 -6.83 12.10 5.93
C ILE A 15 -7.32 11.59 4.56
N PRO A 16 -8.54 11.90 4.09
CA PRO A 16 -8.97 11.51 2.75
C PRO A 16 -8.02 11.97 1.63
N VAL A 17 -7.48 13.20 1.73
CA VAL A 17 -6.52 13.74 0.77
C VAL A 17 -5.20 12.97 0.80
N ILE A 18 -4.69 12.63 1.98
CA ILE A 18 -3.49 11.79 2.16
C ILE A 18 -3.69 10.42 1.52
N LEU A 19 -4.85 9.77 1.75
CA LEU A 19 -5.14 8.46 1.19
C LEU A 19 -5.29 8.51 -0.34
N LEU A 20 -5.95 9.54 -0.88
CA LEU A 20 -6.05 9.76 -2.32
C LEU A 20 -4.68 10.01 -2.95
N PHE A 21 -3.83 10.80 -2.28
CA PHE A 21 -2.47 11.04 -2.74
C PHE A 21 -1.62 9.76 -2.72
N ALA A 22 -1.78 8.90 -1.72
CA ALA A 22 -1.12 7.59 -1.69
C ALA A 22 -1.55 6.71 -2.88
N LEU A 23 -2.84 6.69 -3.22
CA LEU A 23 -3.34 5.98 -4.41
C LEU A 23 -2.79 6.57 -5.72
N TYR A 24 -2.67 7.90 -5.80
CA TYR A 24 -2.03 8.56 -6.94
C TYR A 24 -0.57 8.10 -7.08
N VAL A 25 0.21 8.12 -6.00
CA VAL A 25 1.62 7.70 -5.98
C VAL A 25 1.78 6.21 -6.34
N GLN A 26 0.84 5.36 -5.91
CA GLN A 26 0.83 3.93 -6.27
C GLN A 26 0.66 3.72 -7.78
N TRP A 27 -0.20 4.50 -8.43
CA TRP A 27 -0.58 4.30 -9.83
C TRP A 27 0.28 5.09 -10.83
N HIS A 28 1.10 6.03 -10.35
CA HIS A 28 2.02 6.83 -11.16
C HIS A 28 3.50 6.55 -10.84
N GLY A 29 3.78 5.47 -10.10
CA GLY A 29 5.15 5.07 -9.74
C GLY A 29 6.01 4.67 -10.94
N ASP A 30 5.39 4.26 -12.04
CA ASP A 30 6.06 3.89 -13.30
C ASP A 30 6.42 5.11 -14.18
N PHE A 31 5.78 6.26 -13.96
CA PHE A 31 6.01 7.49 -14.73
C PHE A 31 6.84 8.56 -14.00
N GLY A 32 7.16 8.37 -12.71
CA GLY A 32 7.88 9.35 -11.90
C GLY A 32 8.38 8.80 -10.57
N PRO A 33 9.01 9.63 -9.70
CA PRO A 33 9.46 9.17 -8.40
C PRO A 33 8.25 8.76 -7.54
N GLY A 34 8.16 7.46 -7.21
CA GLY A 34 7.01 6.91 -6.52
C GLY A 34 7.08 5.39 -6.44
N GLY A 35 5.91 4.77 -6.36
CA GLY A 35 5.76 3.32 -6.31
C GLY A 35 5.11 2.83 -5.02
N GLY A 36 5.02 1.51 -4.92
CA GLY A 36 4.26 0.84 -3.87
C GLY A 36 4.73 1.13 -2.45
N PHE A 37 6.04 1.11 -2.22
CA PHE A 37 6.59 1.34 -0.88
C PHE A 37 6.21 2.72 -0.34
N GLN A 38 6.43 3.76 -1.15
CA GLN A 38 6.14 5.16 -0.78
C GLN A 38 4.64 5.35 -0.60
N ALA A 39 3.81 4.80 -1.48
CA ALA A 39 2.35 4.82 -1.33
C ALA A 39 1.93 4.17 0.00
N GLY A 40 2.50 3.02 0.35
CA GLY A 40 2.26 2.33 1.62
C GLY A 40 2.64 3.17 2.84
N VAL A 41 3.78 3.86 2.80
CA VAL A 41 4.22 4.77 3.87
C VAL A 41 3.26 5.96 4.01
N ILE A 42 2.79 6.54 2.90
CA ILE A 42 1.82 7.65 2.94
C ILE A 42 0.48 7.16 3.53
N PHE A 43 0.00 5.97 3.14
CA PHE A 43 -1.17 5.33 3.76
C PHE A 43 -0.98 5.18 5.27
N ALA A 44 0.14 4.60 5.71
CA ALA A 44 0.47 4.44 7.12
C ALA A 44 0.48 5.79 7.85
N SER A 45 1.02 6.85 7.23
CA SER A 45 1.05 8.20 7.82
C SER A 45 -0.35 8.77 8.08
N GLY A 46 -1.34 8.47 7.22
CA GLY A 46 -2.73 8.85 7.43
C GLY A 46 -3.33 8.17 8.66
N PHE A 47 -3.03 6.88 8.88
CA PHE A 47 -3.44 6.15 10.08
C PHE A 47 -2.70 6.63 11.34
N ILE A 48 -1.41 6.97 11.23
CA ILE A 48 -0.63 7.59 12.31
C ILE A 48 -1.27 8.92 12.72
N LEU A 49 -1.58 9.79 11.75
CA LEU A 49 -2.23 11.07 11.99
C LEU A 49 -3.58 10.86 12.69
N TYR A 50 -4.37 9.87 12.27
CA TYR A 50 -5.61 9.54 12.94
C TYR A 50 -5.39 9.14 14.41
N ALA A 51 -4.45 8.23 14.68
CA ALA A 51 -4.14 7.77 16.05
C ALA A 51 -3.63 8.90 16.96
N LEU A 52 -2.83 9.83 16.43
CA LEU A 52 -2.33 10.98 17.19
C LEU A 52 -3.45 11.95 17.60
N ILE A 53 -4.52 12.06 16.80
CA ILE A 53 -5.59 13.06 17.00
C ILE A 53 -6.82 12.47 17.70
N PHE A 54 -7.12 11.20 17.45
CA PHE A 54 -8.31 10.52 17.96
C PHE A 54 -8.02 9.49 19.05
N ASP A 55 -6.76 9.32 19.44
CA ASP A 55 -6.26 8.27 20.33
C ASP A 55 -6.04 6.90 19.65
N ILE A 56 -5.16 6.10 20.25
CA ILE A 56 -4.71 4.80 19.75
C ILE A 56 -5.79 3.73 19.84
N ASP A 57 -6.62 3.73 20.88
CA ASP A 57 -7.71 2.78 21.07
C ASP A 57 -8.82 3.02 20.04
N THR A 58 -9.14 4.28 19.77
CA THR A 58 -10.04 4.63 18.65
C THR A 58 -9.44 4.18 17.31
N ALA A 59 -8.16 4.44 17.05
CA ALA A 59 -7.50 4.01 15.81
C ALA A 59 -7.51 2.48 15.62
N ARG A 60 -7.32 1.71 16.70
CA ARG A 60 -7.36 0.23 16.68
C ARG A 60 -8.71 -0.34 16.27
N THR A 61 -9.80 0.40 16.49
CA THR A 61 -11.14 -0.04 16.09
C THR A 61 -11.43 0.20 14.60
N MET A 62 -10.65 1.04 13.92
CA MET A 62 -10.84 1.30 12.48
C MET A 62 -10.50 0.10 11.60
N ILE A 63 -9.41 -0.61 11.92
CA ILE A 63 -8.95 -1.78 11.16
C ILE A 63 -8.74 -2.96 12.12
N PRO A 64 -9.55 -4.03 11.99
CA PRO A 64 -9.36 -5.24 12.78
C PRO A 64 -7.97 -5.85 12.56
N ALA A 65 -7.36 -6.38 13.62
CA ALA A 65 -6.03 -7.02 13.54
C ALA A 65 -5.98 -8.15 12.49
N ARG A 66 -7.09 -8.86 12.32
CA ARG A 66 -7.24 -9.91 11.31
C ARG A 66 -7.10 -9.35 9.89
N THR A 67 -7.71 -8.19 9.61
CA THR A 67 -7.66 -7.53 8.30
C THR A 67 -6.24 -7.08 7.98
N THR A 68 -5.56 -6.45 8.94
CA THR A 68 -4.15 -6.05 8.78
C THR A 68 -3.25 -7.26 8.50
N ARG A 69 -3.42 -8.36 9.25
CA ARG A 69 -2.68 -9.60 9.03
C ARG A 69 -2.97 -10.21 7.66
N LEU A 70 -4.23 -10.18 7.21
CA LEU A 70 -4.62 -10.66 5.90
C LEU A 70 -3.93 -9.85 4.79
N PHE A 71 -3.89 -8.52 4.91
CA PHE A 71 -3.20 -7.66 3.96
C PHE A 71 -1.69 -7.87 3.93
N LEU A 72 -1.04 -8.10 5.07
CA LEU A 72 0.37 -8.48 5.13
C LEU A 72 0.62 -9.78 4.35
N VAL A 73 -0.17 -10.82 4.63
CA VAL A 73 -0.03 -12.11 3.95
C VAL A 73 -0.32 -11.98 2.46
N PHE A 74 -1.40 -11.29 2.10
CA PHE A 74 -1.80 -11.09 0.71
C PHE A 74 -0.75 -10.31 -0.08
N GLY A 75 -0.16 -9.26 0.49
CA GLY A 75 0.86 -8.47 -0.20
C GLY A 75 2.13 -9.28 -0.50
N VAL A 76 2.58 -10.10 0.45
CA VAL A 76 3.70 -11.04 0.24
C VAL A 76 3.34 -12.12 -0.77
N LEU A 77 2.14 -12.71 -0.66
CA LEU A 77 1.67 -13.72 -1.60
C LEU A 77 1.55 -13.17 -3.03
N LEU A 78 1.12 -11.93 -3.19
CA LEU A 78 1.04 -11.28 -4.50
C LEU A 78 2.44 -11.09 -5.09
N TYR A 79 3.39 -10.55 -4.31
CA TYR A 79 4.78 -10.38 -4.73
C TYR A 79 5.39 -11.72 -5.19
N THR A 80 5.32 -12.74 -4.35
CA THR A 80 5.88 -14.06 -4.66
C THR A 80 5.11 -14.74 -5.79
N GLY A 81 3.78 -14.57 -5.83
CA GLY A 81 2.91 -15.13 -6.87
C GLY A 81 3.22 -14.60 -8.26
N VAL A 82 3.51 -13.30 -8.39
CA VAL A 82 3.97 -12.72 -9.67
C VAL A 82 5.31 -13.31 -10.08
N GLY A 83 6.26 -13.47 -9.16
CA GLY A 83 7.54 -14.09 -9.46
C GLY A 83 7.44 -15.56 -9.86
N VAL A 84 6.56 -16.33 -9.21
CA VAL A 84 6.26 -17.72 -9.57
C VAL A 84 5.55 -17.81 -10.91
N ALA A 85 4.64 -16.88 -11.22
CA ALA A 85 4.00 -16.83 -12.54
C ALA A 85 5.04 -16.66 -13.67
N GLY A 86 6.06 -15.81 -13.46
CA GLY A 86 7.18 -15.68 -14.40
C GLY A 86 7.91 -17.01 -14.66
N LEU A 87 8.19 -17.79 -13.61
CA LEU A 87 8.79 -19.12 -13.73
C LEU A 87 7.89 -20.09 -14.51
N LEU A 88 6.59 -20.12 -14.20
CA LEU A 88 5.62 -21.01 -14.85
C LEU A 88 5.44 -20.68 -16.35
N MET A 89 5.71 -19.44 -16.75
CA MET A 89 5.63 -18.98 -18.13
C MET A 89 6.96 -19.10 -18.89
N GLY A 90 7.97 -19.75 -18.29
CA GLY A 90 9.27 -20.04 -18.92
C GLY A 90 10.32 -18.94 -18.78
N GLY A 91 10.04 -17.90 -17.98
CA GLY A 91 11.00 -16.86 -17.61
C GLY A 91 11.75 -17.19 -16.32
N ASN A 92 12.55 -16.23 -15.84
CA ASN A 92 13.16 -16.29 -14.51
C ASN A 92 12.18 -15.78 -13.41
N PHE A 93 12.53 -15.98 -12.14
CA PHE A 93 11.77 -15.40 -11.04
C PHE A 93 11.76 -13.86 -11.15
N LEU A 94 10.56 -13.26 -11.14
CA LEU A 94 10.32 -11.84 -11.39
C LEU A 94 10.73 -11.35 -12.80
N ASP A 95 10.84 -12.27 -13.77
CA ASP A 95 10.85 -11.89 -15.17
C ASP A 95 9.43 -11.52 -15.61
N TYR A 96 9.16 -10.22 -15.67
CA TYR A 96 7.83 -9.72 -16.02
C TYR A 96 7.56 -9.73 -17.54
N SER A 97 8.59 -9.91 -18.37
CA SER A 97 8.46 -9.84 -19.83
C SER A 97 7.54 -10.93 -20.40
N VAL A 98 7.44 -12.06 -19.68
CA VAL A 98 6.62 -13.21 -20.08
C VAL A 98 5.16 -13.11 -19.62
N LEU A 99 4.79 -12.12 -18.80
CA LEU A 99 3.44 -12.01 -18.21
C LEU A 99 2.34 -11.57 -19.19
N ALA A 100 2.71 -11.08 -20.38
CA ALA A 100 1.79 -10.65 -21.41
C ALA A 100 2.32 -10.98 -22.81
N ALA A 101 1.46 -10.88 -23.83
CA ALA A 101 1.86 -11.13 -25.22
C ALA A 101 2.93 -10.13 -25.73
N ASN A 102 2.89 -8.89 -25.23
CA ASN A 102 3.92 -7.89 -25.49
C ASN A 102 4.82 -7.75 -24.25
N PRO A 103 6.15 -7.92 -24.37
CA PRO A 103 7.10 -7.79 -23.26
C PRO A 103 6.98 -6.47 -22.49
N VAL A 104 6.74 -5.36 -23.18
CA VAL A 104 6.59 -4.04 -22.53
C VAL A 104 5.36 -4.02 -21.64
N SER A 105 4.22 -4.51 -22.14
CA SER A 105 2.99 -4.62 -21.35
C SER A 105 3.14 -5.57 -20.17
N GLY A 106 3.90 -6.66 -20.33
CA GLY A 106 4.23 -7.60 -19.25
C GLY A 106 5.03 -6.92 -18.14
N GLN A 107 6.04 -6.12 -18.50
CA GLN A 107 6.83 -5.33 -17.55
C GLN A 107 5.98 -4.35 -16.75
N HIS A 108 5.13 -3.55 -17.41
CA HIS A 108 4.23 -2.63 -16.71
C HIS A 108 3.29 -3.36 -15.74
N LEU A 109 2.70 -4.48 -16.17
CA LEU A 109 1.81 -5.28 -15.33
C LEU A 109 2.55 -5.88 -14.12
N GLY A 110 3.71 -6.48 -14.35
CA GLY A 110 4.51 -7.12 -13.30
C GLY A 110 4.96 -6.13 -12.25
N ILE A 111 5.50 -4.98 -12.67
CA ILE A 111 5.91 -3.88 -11.77
C ILE A 111 4.70 -3.40 -10.96
N LEU A 112 3.56 -3.10 -11.61
CA LEU A 112 2.36 -2.63 -10.92
C LEU A 112 1.88 -3.62 -9.85
N LEU A 113 1.81 -4.91 -10.17
CA LEU A 113 1.34 -5.94 -9.22
C LEU A 113 2.31 -6.12 -8.05
N VAL A 114 3.61 -6.17 -8.32
CA VAL A 114 4.66 -6.31 -7.30
C VAL A 114 4.68 -5.10 -6.37
N GLU A 115 4.64 -3.89 -6.94
CA GLU A 115 4.57 -2.67 -6.17
C GLU A 115 3.29 -2.60 -5.35
N PHE A 116 2.14 -2.96 -5.91
CA PHE A 116 0.90 -3.02 -5.14
C PHE A 116 1.00 -3.99 -3.95
N GLY A 117 1.62 -5.16 -4.15
CA GLY A 117 1.88 -6.11 -3.07
C GLY A 117 2.79 -5.53 -1.97
N VAL A 118 3.87 -4.84 -2.36
CA VAL A 118 4.76 -4.14 -1.42
C VAL A 118 4.00 -3.03 -0.68
N GLY A 119 3.27 -2.18 -1.39
CA GLY A 119 2.54 -1.05 -0.81
C GLY A 119 1.46 -1.50 0.18
N LEU A 120 0.73 -2.56 -0.15
CA LEU A 120 -0.23 -3.16 0.76
C LEU A 120 0.44 -3.69 2.04
N THR A 121 1.58 -4.38 1.88
CA THR A 121 2.35 -4.92 3.01
C THR A 121 2.84 -3.79 3.92
N VAL A 122 3.40 -2.73 3.35
CA VAL A 122 3.91 -1.57 4.09
C VAL A 122 2.79 -0.83 4.81
N ALA A 123 1.67 -0.56 4.12
CA ALA A 123 0.51 0.08 4.73
C ALA A 123 -0.05 -0.75 5.91
N ALA A 124 -0.10 -2.07 5.75
CA ALA A 124 -0.58 -2.98 6.78
C ALA A 124 0.43 -3.19 7.93
N ALA A 125 1.73 -3.04 7.70
CA ALA A 125 2.74 -3.18 8.75
C ALA A 125 2.54 -2.14 9.87
N PHE A 126 1.95 -0.98 9.53
CA PHE A 126 1.53 -0.02 10.54
C PHE A 126 0.24 -0.48 11.23
N ARG A 127 0.40 -1.17 12.37
CA ARG A 127 -0.64 -1.34 13.37
C ARG A 127 -0.21 -0.67 14.68
N PRO A 128 -1.01 0.24 15.24
CA PRO A 128 -0.77 0.75 16.58
C PRO A 128 -1.06 -0.37 17.60
N GLY A 129 0.00 -0.99 18.15
CA GLY A 129 0.02 -1.93 19.29
C GLY A 129 -1.08 -2.99 19.34
#